data_AF-A0A8T4V7L9-F1
#
_entry.id   AF-A0A8T4V7L9-F1
#
_cell.length_a   1.000
_cell.length_b   1.000
_cell.length_c   1.000
_cell.angle_alpha   90.00
_cell.angle_beta   90.00
_cell.angle_gamma   90.00
#
_symmetry.space_group_name_H-M   'P 1'
#
loop_
_entity.id
_entity.type
_entity.pdbx_description
1 polymer ?
#
loop_
_entity_poly.entity_id
_entity_poly.type
_entity_poly.pdbx_seq_one_letter_code
_entity_poly.pdbx_strand_id
1 'polypeptide(L)'
;MRTEMNCSLCGYELTSPACIGCLKKQILAFVKGRASMKEDVEISMSLFKHFNNNNSSCITCKSNVAICSFCVYSEIYRLLKKKNKELAEEFGSLFQCTEEIQDFLDHY
;
A
#
# COMPACT_ATOMS: atom_id res chain seq x y z
N MET A 1 -18.72 -1.94 -22.64
CA MET A 1 -18.35 -2.59 -21.36
C MET A 1 -17.39 -1.65 -20.66
N ARG A 2 -17.70 -1.19 -19.44
CA ARG A 2 -16.69 -0.51 -18.61
C ARG A 2 -15.70 -1.59 -18.19
N THR A 3 -14.46 -1.50 -18.65
CA THR A 3 -13.39 -2.35 -18.15
C THR A 3 -13.19 -1.94 -16.69
N GLU A 4 -13.66 -2.76 -15.75
CA GLU A 4 -13.51 -2.46 -14.33
C GLU A 4 -12.01 -2.38 -14.01
N MET A 5 -11.58 -1.24 -13.47
CA MET A 5 -10.19 -1.01 -13.10
C MET A 5 -9.93 -1.65 -11.74
N ASN A 6 -9.86 -2.98 -11.70
CA ASN A 6 -9.74 -3.73 -10.44
C ASN A 6 -8.27 -3.90 -10.04
N CYS A 7 -8.03 -3.93 -8.72
CA CYS A 7 -6.75 -4.24 -8.11
C CYS A 7 -6.35 -5.68 -8.44
N SER A 8 -5.17 -5.87 -9.03
CA SER A 8 -4.66 -7.19 -9.38
C SER A 8 -4.33 -8.08 -8.18
N LEU A 9 -4.33 -7.54 -6.95
CA LEU A 9 -4.09 -8.32 -5.72
C LEU A 9 -5.38 -8.76 -5.04
N CYS A 10 -6.34 -7.86 -4.87
CA CYS A 10 -7.56 -8.12 -4.09
C CYS A 10 -8.86 -8.09 -4.90
N GLY A 11 -8.80 -7.77 -6.19
CA GLY A 11 -9.98 -7.73 -7.08
C GLY A 11 -10.91 -6.54 -6.90
N TYR A 12 -10.75 -5.72 -5.86
CA TYR A 12 -11.56 -4.52 -5.62
C TYR A 12 -11.26 -3.38 -6.60
N GLU A 13 -12.27 -2.55 -6.89
CA GLU A 13 -12.16 -1.40 -7.80
C GLU A 13 -11.13 -0.36 -7.32
N LEU A 14 -10.33 0.16 -8.26
CA LEU A 14 -9.36 1.24 -8.03
C LEU A 14 -10.07 2.60 -8.09
N THR A 15 -10.51 3.11 -6.93
CA THR A 15 -11.25 4.38 -6.82
C THR A 15 -10.35 5.62 -6.72
N SER A 16 -9.15 5.50 -6.17
CA SER A 16 -8.15 6.57 -6.08
C SER A 16 -6.74 6.04 -6.41
N PRO A 17 -6.46 5.76 -7.69
CA PRO A 17 -5.25 5.06 -8.10
C PRO A 17 -3.99 5.90 -7.81
N ALA A 18 -3.10 5.38 -6.96
CA ALA A 18 -1.76 5.91 -6.75
C ALA A 18 -0.74 4.82 -7.08
N CYS A 19 0.27 5.13 -7.87
CA CYS A 19 1.30 4.15 -8.21
C CYS A 19 2.17 3.83 -6.99
N ILE A 20 2.81 2.66 -7.04
CA ILE A 20 3.77 2.18 -6.03
C ILE A 20 4.84 3.25 -5.73
N GLY A 21 5.29 4.00 -6.74
CA GLY A 21 6.25 5.09 -6.55
C GLY A 21 5.74 6.25 -5.70
N CYS A 22 4.49 6.68 -5.91
CA CYS A 22 3.87 7.74 -5.11
C CYS A 22 3.57 7.25 -3.69
N LEU A 23 3.04 6.03 -3.55
CA LEU A 23 2.78 5.42 -2.24
C LEU A 23 4.08 5.26 -1.44
N LYS A 24 5.16 4.77 -2.09
CA LYS A 24 6.49 4.66 -1.48
C LYS A 24 6.97 5.99 -0.91
N LYS A 25 6.79 7.10 -1.64
CA LYS A 25 7.19 8.44 -1.14
C LYS A 25 6.44 8.82 0.15
N GLN A 26 5.14 8.53 0.23
CA GLN A 26 4.34 8.81 1.42
C GLN A 26 4.80 7.96 2.62
N ILE A 27 4.99 6.65 2.40
CA ILE A 27 5.43 5.72 3.46
C ILE A 27 6.84 6.08 3.94
N LEU A 28 7.76 6.38 3.01
CA LEU A 28 9.12 6.80 3.36
C LEU A 28 9.17 8.13 4.12
N ALA A 29 8.24 9.04 3.83
CA ALA A 29 8.09 10.28 4.59
C ALA A 29 7.64 9.99 6.03
N PHE A 30 6.73 9.02 6.23
CA PHE A 30 6.28 8.60 7.55
C PHE A 30 7.40 7.96 8.39
N VAL A 31 8.24 7.10 7.80
CA VAL A 31 9.37 6.49 8.50
C VAL A 31 10.64 7.36 8.50
N LYS A 32 10.55 8.64 8.12
CA LYS A 32 11.70 9.53 8.07
C LYS A 32 12.33 9.67 9.45
N GLY A 33 13.65 9.50 9.53
CA GLY A 33 14.40 9.50 10.79
C GLY A 33 14.51 8.12 11.46
N ARG A 34 13.82 7.10 10.95
CA ARG A 34 13.87 5.71 11.44
C ARG A 34 14.64 4.84 10.44
N ALA A 35 15.98 4.93 10.45
CA ALA A 35 16.84 4.36 9.41
C ALA A 35 16.63 2.86 9.16
N SER A 36 16.45 2.06 10.22
CA SER A 36 16.20 0.62 10.11
C SER A 36 14.88 0.29 9.42
N MET A 37 13.86 1.14 9.56
CA MET A 37 12.55 0.92 8.93
C MET A 37 12.56 1.27 7.44
N LYS A 38 13.43 2.20 7.02
CA LYS A 38 13.52 2.61 5.62
C LYS A 38 13.87 1.42 4.72
N GLU A 39 14.92 0.66 5.08
CA GLU A 39 15.36 -0.49 4.29
C GLU A 39 14.29 -1.58 4.22
N ASP A 40 13.68 -1.91 5.36
CA ASP A 40 12.57 -2.86 5.44
C ASP A 40 11.39 -2.45 4.52
N VAL A 41 11.02 -1.16 4.51
CA VAL A 41 9.98 -0.62 3.61
C VAL A 41 10.40 -0.74 2.15
N GLU A 42 11.66 -0.44 1.80
CA GLU A 42 12.12 -0.55 0.41
C GLU A 42 12.08 -1.99 -0.11
N ILE A 43 12.45 -2.95 0.74
CA ILE A 43 12.38 -4.38 0.45
C ILE A 43 10.93 -4.80 0.27
N SER A 44 10.04 -4.47 1.22
CA SER A 44 8.61 -4.81 1.13
C SER A 44 7.96 -4.22 -0.13
N MET A 45 8.26 -2.96 -0.46
CA MET A 45 7.73 -2.31 -1.66
C MET A 45 8.22 -2.94 -2.98
N SER A 46 9.32 -3.69 -2.95
CA SER A 46 9.82 -4.39 -4.13
C SER A 46 8.92 -5.55 -4.57
N LEU A 47 8.15 -6.13 -3.66
CA LEU A 47 7.18 -7.20 -3.94
C LEU A 47 6.11 -6.76 -4.94
N PHE A 48 5.79 -5.45 -4.96
CA PHE A 48 4.78 -4.91 -5.85
C PHE A 48 5.27 -4.61 -7.28
N LYS A 49 6.59 -4.72 -7.55
CA LYS A 49 7.17 -4.37 -8.87
C LYS A 49 6.65 -5.27 -10.00
N HIS A 50 6.22 -6.49 -9.68
CA HIS A 50 5.73 -7.45 -10.67
C HIS A 50 4.28 -7.19 -11.10
N PHE A 51 3.55 -6.35 -10.36
CA PHE A 51 2.20 -5.96 -10.74
C PHE A 51 2.26 -4.78 -11.71
N ASN A 52 2.30 -5.10 -13.00
CA ASN A 52 2.15 -4.12 -14.06
C ASN A 52 0.91 -4.48 -14.87
N ASN A 53 -0.15 -3.70 -14.74
CA ASN A 53 -1.32 -3.79 -15.56
C ASN A 53 -1.69 -2.39 -16.02
N ASN A 54 -2.03 -2.24 -17.30
CA ASN A 54 -2.34 -0.95 -17.92
C ASN A 54 -3.79 -0.52 -17.64
N ASN A 55 -4.40 -1.00 -16.56
CA ASN A 55 -5.82 -0.84 -16.30
C ASN A 55 -6.16 0.53 -15.74
N SER A 56 -5.21 1.21 -15.09
CA SER A 56 -5.44 2.53 -14.52
C SER A 56 -4.16 3.36 -14.45
N SER A 57 -4.32 4.67 -14.29
CA SER A 57 -3.22 5.62 -14.20
C SER A 57 -3.23 6.37 -12.88
N CYS A 58 -2.04 6.54 -12.31
CA CYS A 58 -1.81 7.26 -11.07
C CYS A 58 -2.33 8.68 -11.21
N ILE A 59 -3.17 9.12 -10.29
CA ILE A 59 -3.75 10.48 -10.34
C ILE A 59 -2.66 11.57 -10.29
N THR A 60 -1.55 11.30 -9.58
CA THR A 60 -0.44 12.23 -9.34
C THR A 60 0.57 12.29 -10.49
N CYS A 61 1.04 11.15 -10.98
CA CYS A 61 2.17 11.09 -11.92
C CYS A 61 1.88 10.35 -13.23
N LYS A 62 0.63 9.91 -13.42
CA LYS A 62 0.12 9.20 -14.61
C LYS A 62 0.77 7.85 -14.92
N SER A 63 1.73 7.38 -14.11
CA SER A 63 2.26 6.02 -14.21
C SER A 63 1.18 4.96 -13.97
N ASN A 64 1.37 3.77 -14.54
CA ASN A 64 0.43 2.66 -14.39
C ASN A 64 0.17 2.28 -12.92
N VAL A 65 -1.07 1.87 -12.66
CA VAL A 65 -1.52 1.36 -11.36
C VAL A 65 -2.21 0.02 -11.56
N ALA A 66 -1.69 -0.99 -10.88
CA ALA A 66 -2.25 -2.33 -10.84
C ALA A 66 -2.72 -2.74 -9.44
N ILE A 67 -2.26 -2.05 -8.39
CA ILE A 67 -2.53 -2.41 -6.99
C ILE A 67 -3.15 -1.21 -6.28
N CYS A 68 -4.18 -1.46 -5.46
CA CYS A 68 -4.81 -0.42 -4.66
C CYS A 68 -3.89 0.00 -3.51
N SER A 69 -4.08 1.23 -3.03
CA SER A 69 -3.32 1.77 -1.90
C SER A 69 -3.49 0.91 -0.63
N PHE A 70 -4.69 0.38 -0.41
CA PHE A 70 -4.99 -0.45 0.76
C PHE A 70 -4.08 -1.69 0.85
N CYS A 71 -3.93 -2.45 -0.24
CA CYS A 71 -3.06 -3.62 -0.27
C CYS A 71 -1.60 -3.28 0.06
N VAL A 72 -1.13 -2.14 -0.44
CA VAL A 72 0.23 -1.66 -0.15
C VAL A 72 0.35 -1.27 1.32
N TYR A 73 -0.59 -0.49 1.86
CA TYR A 73 -0.57 -0.06 3.25
C TYR A 73 -0.73 -1.24 4.23
N SER A 74 -1.53 -2.23 3.88
CA SER A 74 -1.72 -3.44 4.70
C SER A 74 -0.43 -4.23 4.86
N GLU A 75 0.32 -4.40 3.78
CA GLU A 75 1.63 -5.05 3.83
C GLU A 75 2.63 -4.27 4.70
N ILE A 76 2.66 -2.95 4.57
CA ILE A 76 3.52 -2.10 5.40
C ILE A 76 3.07 -2.11 6.87
N TYR A 77 1.77 -2.07 7.15
CA TYR A 77 1.27 -2.17 8.52
C TYR A 77 1.68 -3.49 9.17
N ARG A 78 1.55 -4.62 8.46
CA ARG A 78 2.00 -5.95 8.95
C ARG A 78 3.50 -5.97 9.22
N LEU A 79 4.31 -5.37 8.33
CA LEU A 79 5.75 -5.22 8.52
C LEU A 79 6.06 -4.40 9.78
N LEU A 80 5.42 -3.24 9.94
CA LEU A 80 5.62 -2.37 11.10
C LEU A 80 5.18 -3.06 12.38
N LYS A 81 4.02 -3.75 12.39
CA LYS A 81 3.49 -4.45 13.56
C LYS A 81 4.46 -5.52 14.10
N LYS A 82 5.16 -6.22 13.21
CA LYS A 82 6.19 -7.20 13.58
C LYS A 82 7.43 -6.58 14.24
N LYS A 83 7.71 -5.30 13.99
CA LYS A 83 8.93 -4.61 14.44
C LYS A 83 8.66 -3.65 15.60
N ASN A 84 7.55 -2.91 15.54
CA ASN A 84 7.14 -1.90 16.49
C ASN A 84 5.60 -1.70 16.38
N LYS A 85 4.87 -2.20 17.38
CA LYS A 85 3.39 -2.15 17.42
C LYS A 85 2.85 -0.72 17.47
N GLU A 86 3.42 0.14 18.29
CA GLU A 86 3.01 1.54 18.43
C GLU A 86 3.14 2.29 17.11
N LEU A 87 4.25 2.04 16.40
CA LEU A 87 4.48 2.60 15.07
C LEU A 87 3.46 2.11 14.03
N ALA A 88 3.06 0.85 14.11
CA ALA A 88 2.02 0.30 13.24
C ALA A 88 0.67 0.96 13.53
N GLU A 89 0.31 1.15 14.80
CA GLU A 89 -0.94 1.83 15.20
C GLU A 89 -0.96 3.30 14.72
N GLU A 90 0.17 4.01 14.83
CA GLU A 90 0.35 5.37 14.27
C GLU A 90 0.14 5.37 12.75
N PHE A 91 0.76 4.42 12.04
CA PHE A 91 0.60 4.26 10.60
C PHE A 91 -0.85 3.93 10.20
N GLY A 92 -1.47 2.96 10.87
CA GLY A 92 -2.83 2.53 10.59
C GLY A 92 -3.86 3.64 10.78
N SER A 93 -3.66 4.48 11.79
CA SER A 93 -4.50 5.66 12.04
C SER A 93 -4.38 6.70 10.93
N LEU A 94 -3.16 6.97 10.43
CA LEU A 94 -2.92 7.96 9.37
C LEU A 94 -3.37 7.48 7.99
N PHE A 95 -3.16 6.21 7.67
CA PHE A 95 -3.43 5.63 6.35
C PHE A 95 -4.74 4.83 6.29
N GLN A 96 -5.56 4.88 7.35
CA GLN A 96 -6.84 4.16 7.49
C GLN A 96 -6.70 2.65 7.21
N CYS A 97 -5.66 2.06 7.80
CA CYS A 97 -5.31 0.65 7.65
C CYS A 97 -5.08 0.07 9.04
N THR A 98 -6.17 -0.08 9.81
CA THR A 98 -6.15 -0.61 11.17
C THR A 98 -6.27 -2.14 11.18
N GLU A 99 -5.95 -2.74 12.34
CA GLU A 99 -6.11 -4.18 12.57
C GLU A 99 -7.53 -4.66 12.29
N GLU A 100 -8.55 -3.90 12.68
CA GLU A 100 -9.96 -4.26 12.45
C GLU A 100 -10.29 -4.35 10.96
N ILE A 101 -9.73 -3.45 10.14
CA ILE A 101 -9.94 -3.45 8.70
C ILE A 101 -9.16 -4.61 8.04
N GLN A 102 -7.97 -4.93 8.55
CA GLN A 102 -7.21 -6.09 8.08
C GLN A 102 -7.95 -7.40 8.39
N ASP A 103 -8.41 -7.56 9.64
CA ASP A 103 -9.13 -8.76 10.07
C ASP A 103 -10.41 -8.94 9.26
N PHE A 104 -11.17 -7.88 8.99
CA PHE A 104 -12.36 -7.97 8.14
C PHE A 104 -12.04 -8.52 6.75
N LEU A 105 -10.92 -8.12 6.14
CA LEU A 105 -10.57 -8.52 4.77
C LEU A 105 -9.87 -9.87 4.68
N ASP A 106 -9.22 -10.34 5.74
CA ASP A 106 -8.61 -11.67 5.77
C ASP A 106 -9.66 -12.80 5.97
N HIS A 107 -10.90 -12.47 6.34
CA HIS A 107 -12.00 -13.42 6.58
C HIS A 107 -13.01 -13.52 5.42
N TYR A 108 -12.78 -12.84 4.30
CA TYR A 108 -13.62 -12.84 3.09
C TYR A 108 -12.81 -13.10 1.83
#